data_AF-A0AAW9IRU2-F1
#
_entry.id   AF-A0AAW9IRU2-F1
#
_cell.length_a   1.000
_cell.length_b   1.000
_cell.length_c   1.000
_cell.angle_alpha   90.00
_cell.angle_beta   90.00
_cell.angle_gamma   90.00
#
_symmetry.space_group_name_H-M   'P 1'
#
loop_
_entity.id
_entity.type
_entity.pdbx_description
1 polymer ?
#
loop_
_entity_poly.entity_id
_entity_poly.type
_entity_poly.pdbx_seq_one_letter_code
_entity_poly.pdbx_strand_id
1 'polypeptide(L)'
;GKLAFTRIYSGIMESGTYVLNSTKGKKERIGRLVKMHANSREEVEALEAGELGAIIGLKNTTTGDTLCLESNPIVLESMEFPEPVISVAIEPKTKAGQEKMGLALAKLAEEDPTFKTHTDQETGQTII
;
A
#
# COMPACT_ATOMS: atom_id res chain seq x y z
N GLY A 1 -1.13 -11.95 -5.44
CA GLY A 1 -1.68 -10.59 -5.59
C GLY A 1 -1.22 -9.76 -4.41
N LYS A 2 -1.23 -8.42 -4.53
CA LYS A 2 -0.88 -7.50 -3.44
C LYS A 2 -1.74 -7.81 -2.21
N LEU A 3 -1.09 -7.98 -1.06
CA LEU A 3 -1.72 -8.18 0.25
C LEU A 3 -1.72 -6.82 0.95
N ALA A 4 -2.90 -6.27 1.20
CA ALA A 4 -3.05 -5.05 1.98
C ALA A 4 -3.48 -5.43 3.40
N PHE A 5 -2.57 -5.34 4.36
CA PHE A 5 -2.91 -5.50 5.76
C PHE A 5 -3.80 -4.34 6.20
N THR A 6 -4.87 -4.66 6.92
CA THR A 6 -5.89 -3.69 7.31
C THR A 6 -6.35 -3.98 8.72
N ARG A 7 -6.39 -2.90 9.52
CA ARG A 7 -6.98 -2.87 10.85
C ARG A 7 -8.39 -2.31 10.74
N ILE A 8 -9.38 -3.05 11.21
CA ILE A 8 -10.76 -2.56 11.24
C ILE A 8 -10.98 -1.81 12.56
N TYR A 9 -11.24 -0.51 12.48
CA TYR A 9 -11.52 0.32 13.65
C TYR A 9 -13.01 0.33 14.04
N SER A 10 -13.90 0.25 13.05
CA SER A 10 -15.35 0.25 13.26
C SER A 10 -16.06 -0.47 12.13
N GLY A 11 -17.22 -1.06 12.42
CA GLY A 11 -18.05 -1.75 11.43
C GLY A 11 -17.52 -3.15 11.08
N ILE A 12 -17.99 -3.66 9.95
CA ILE A 12 -17.67 -4.98 9.42
C ILE A 12 -17.29 -4.83 7.95
N MET A 13 -16.18 -5.44 7.56
CA MET A 13 -15.73 -5.48 6.18
C MET A 13 -16.00 -6.87 5.61
N GLU A 14 -16.88 -6.95 4.61
CA GLU A 14 -17.30 -8.21 4.00
C GLU A 14 -16.70 -8.42 2.61
N SER A 15 -16.34 -9.66 2.30
CA SER A 15 -15.88 -10.09 0.98
C SER A 15 -16.94 -9.81 -0.09
N GLY A 16 -16.52 -9.29 -1.24
CA GLY A 16 -17.40 -8.98 -2.37
C GLY A 16 -18.04 -7.59 -2.32
N THR A 17 -17.94 -6.86 -1.21
CA THR A 17 -18.49 -5.51 -1.06
C THR A 17 -17.61 -4.42 -1.70
N TYR A 18 -18.13 -3.19 -1.77
CA TYR A 18 -17.38 -2.02 -2.22
C TYR A 18 -17.18 -1.06 -1.06
N VAL A 19 -15.97 -0.51 -0.99
CA VAL A 19 -15.59 0.53 -0.03
C VAL A 19 -15.01 1.74 -0.76
N LEU A 20 -14.99 2.88 -0.08
CA LEU A 20 -14.31 4.07 -0.53
C LEU A 20 -12.91 4.11 0.10
N ASN A 21 -11.87 4.19 -0.72
CA ASN A 21 -10.58 4.71 -0.28
C ASN A 21 -10.73 6.23 -0.16
N SER A 22 -10.98 6.71 1.06
CA SER A 22 -11.28 8.11 1.36
C SER A 22 -10.05 9.01 1.23
N THR A 23 -8.84 8.45 1.42
CA THR A 23 -7.58 9.17 1.21
C THR A 23 -7.40 9.58 -0.26
N LYS A 24 -7.85 8.74 -1.20
CA LYS A 24 -7.67 8.95 -2.65
C LYS A 24 -8.97 9.24 -3.41
N GLY A 25 -10.12 9.20 -2.74
CA GLY A 25 -11.44 9.39 -3.35
C GLY A 25 -11.81 8.31 -4.39
N LYS A 26 -11.24 7.10 -4.27
CA LYS A 26 -11.45 6.01 -5.24
C LYS A 26 -12.20 4.85 -4.63
N LYS A 27 -13.13 4.24 -5.38
CA LYS A 27 -13.82 3.03 -4.94
C LYS A 27 -12.92 1.81 -5.11
N GLU A 28 -12.94 0.94 -4.12
CA GLU A 28 -12.23 -0.34 -4.12
C GLU A 28 -13.23 -1.46 -3.88
N ARG A 29 -13.03 -2.59 -4.57
CA ARG A 29 -13.82 -3.80 -4.33
C ARG A 29 -13.06 -4.69 -3.37
N ILE A 30 -13.70 -5.06 -2.27
CA ILE A 30 -13.16 -6.06 -1.36
C ILE A 30 -13.24 -7.41 -2.05
N GLY A 31 -12.08 -7.95 -2.40
CA GLY A 31 -11.95 -9.29 -2.94
C GLY A 31 -11.97 -10.31 -1.82
N ARG A 32 -10.88 -11.06 -1.70
CA ARG A 32 -10.73 -12.08 -0.65
C ARG A 32 -10.15 -11.47 0.61
N LEU A 33 -10.70 -11.86 1.76
CA LEU A 33 -10.22 -11.50 3.09
C LEU A 33 -9.51 -12.70 3.72
N VAL A 34 -8.37 -12.45 4.37
CA VAL A 34 -7.56 -13.49 4.99
C VAL A 34 -7.11 -13.04 6.37
N LYS A 35 -7.29 -13.90 7.38
CA LYS A 35 -6.62 -13.80 8.67
C LYS A 35 -5.29 -14.55 8.60
N MET A 36 -4.22 -13.86 8.98
CA MET A 36 -2.87 -14.42 8.97
C MET A 36 -2.53 -14.90 10.38
N HIS A 37 -2.32 -16.21 10.52
CA HIS A 37 -1.82 -16.83 11.75
C HIS A 37 -0.32 -17.13 11.60
N ALA A 38 0.35 -17.50 12.70
CA ALA A 38 1.80 -17.72 12.71
C ALA A 38 2.30 -18.75 11.68
N ASN A 39 1.49 -19.78 11.41
CA ASN A 39 1.85 -20.89 10.52
C ASN A 39 0.78 -21.19 9.46
N SER A 40 -0.33 -20.44 9.43
CA SER A 40 -1.45 -20.72 8.55
C SER A 40 -2.12 -19.43 8.08
N ARG A 41 -2.84 -19.54 6.98
CA ARG A 41 -3.70 -18.50 6.44
C ARG A 41 -5.13 -19.03 6.44
N GLU A 42 -6.04 -18.23 6.95
CA GLU A 42 -7.46 -18.57 7.03
C GLU A 42 -8.24 -17.57 6.18
N GLU A 43 -8.94 -18.07 5.17
CA GLU A 43 -9.82 -17.24 4.36
C GLU A 43 -11.14 -17.04 5.09
N VAL A 44 -11.56 -15.79 5.22
CA VAL A 44 -12.76 -15.39 5.99
C VAL A 44 -13.72 -14.63 5.09
N GLU A 45 -15.02 -14.71 5.40
CA GLU A 45 -16.04 -13.95 4.67
C GLU A 45 -16.11 -12.48 5.13
N ALA A 46 -15.72 -12.20 6.37
CA ALA A 46 -15.74 -10.86 6.95
C ALA A 46 -14.60 -10.63 7.97
N LEU A 47 -14.26 -9.36 8.17
CA LEU A 47 -13.41 -8.86 9.25
C LEU A 47 -14.19 -7.84 10.09
N GLU A 48 -14.19 -8.00 11.40
CA GLU A 48 -14.94 -7.15 12.33
C GLU A 48 -14.06 -6.10 13.02
N ALA A 49 -14.70 -5.10 13.63
CA ALA A 49 -14.02 -4.08 14.42
C ALA A 49 -13.11 -4.71 15.49
N GLY A 50 -11.86 -4.23 15.55
CA GLY A 50 -10.84 -4.78 16.44
C GLY A 50 -10.03 -5.92 15.83
N GLU A 51 -10.33 -6.38 14.62
CA GLU A 51 -9.56 -7.40 13.92
C GLU A 51 -8.46 -6.80 13.03
N LEU A 52 -7.38 -7.56 12.86
CA LEU A 52 -6.32 -7.29 11.90
C LEU A 52 -6.32 -8.44 10.88
N GLY A 53 -6.48 -8.11 9.61
CA GLY A 53 -6.47 -9.08 8.51
C GLY A 53 -5.81 -8.50 7.27
N ALA A 54 -5.90 -9.23 6.16
CA ALA A 54 -5.37 -8.81 4.88
C ALA A 54 -6.43 -8.92 3.77
N ILE A 55 -6.46 -7.92 2.89
CA ILE A 55 -7.29 -7.89 1.70
C ILE A 55 -6.41 -8.22 0.49
N ILE A 56 -6.83 -9.18 -0.32
CA ILE A 56 -6.09 -9.56 -1.53
C ILE A 56 -6.66 -8.82 -2.74
N GLY A 57 -5.79 -8.13 -3.47
CA GLY A 57 -6.08 -7.64 -4.82
C GLY A 57 -6.64 -6.22 -4.92
N LEU A 58 -6.42 -5.38 -3.90
CA LEU A 58 -6.68 -3.94 -4.00
C LEU A 58 -5.78 -3.30 -5.07
N LYS A 59 -6.31 -2.31 -5.79
CA LYS A 59 -5.62 -1.70 -6.94
C LYS A 59 -4.99 -0.36 -6.62
N ASN A 60 -5.72 0.54 -5.97
CA ASN A 60 -5.29 1.91 -5.70
C ASN A 60 -5.01 2.17 -4.22
N THR A 61 -4.79 1.12 -3.43
CA THR A 61 -4.56 1.23 -1.98
C THR A 61 -3.09 1.01 -1.65
N THR A 62 -2.54 1.89 -0.81
CA THR A 62 -1.16 1.85 -0.29
C THR A 62 -1.17 1.95 1.24
N THR A 63 0.00 1.78 1.85
CA THR A 63 0.18 1.95 3.29
C THR A 63 -0.28 3.34 3.74
N GLY A 64 -1.06 3.40 4.82
CA GLY A 64 -1.60 4.64 5.39
C GLY A 64 -2.94 5.12 4.79
N ASP A 65 -3.46 4.47 3.74
CA ASP A 65 -4.78 4.80 3.21
C ASP A 65 -5.92 4.36 4.15
N THR A 66 -7.01 5.13 4.14
CA THR A 66 -8.24 4.77 4.88
C THR A 66 -9.29 4.18 3.93
N LEU A 67 -9.86 3.04 4.33
CA LEU A 67 -11.02 2.41 3.67
C LEU A 67 -12.27 2.57 4.54
N CYS A 68 -13.34 3.13 3.98
CA CYS A 68 -14.58 3.38 4.72
C CYS A 68 -15.83 3.16 3.85
N LEU A 69 -17.00 3.25 4.47
CA LEU A 69 -18.27 3.27 3.74
C LEU A 69 -18.39 4.57 2.93
N GLU A 70 -18.97 4.48 1.73
CA GLU A 70 -19.20 5.65 0.87
C GLU A 70 -20.24 6.61 1.47
N SER A 71 -21.21 6.08 2.23
CA SER A 71 -22.26 6.87 2.89
C SER A 71 -21.76 7.65 4.11
N ASN A 72 -20.59 7.28 4.65
CA ASN A 72 -19.99 7.93 5.81
C ASN A 72 -18.48 8.05 5.62
N PRO A 73 -18.03 8.95 4.73
CA PRO A 73 -16.62 9.09 4.42
C PRO A 73 -15.86 9.64 5.62
N ILE A 74 -14.78 8.93 6.00
CA ILE A 74 -13.87 9.36 7.05
C ILE A 74 -12.44 9.11 6.58
N VAL A 75 -11.54 10.03 6.89
CA VAL A 75 -10.09 9.85 6.72
C VAL A 75 -9.52 9.69 8.13
N LEU A 76 -8.93 8.53 8.41
CA LEU A 76 -8.18 8.32 9.65
C LEU A 76 -6.86 9.07 9.56
N GLU A 77 -6.26 9.36 10.70
CA GLU A 77 -5.03 10.13 10.80
C GLU A 77 -3.95 9.60 9.84
N SER A 78 -3.39 10.52 9.05
CA SER A 78 -2.33 10.18 8.10
C SER A 78 -1.04 9.98 8.87
N MET A 79 -0.30 8.92 8.55
CA MET A 79 1.04 8.74 9.11
C MET A 79 1.97 9.80 8.51
N GLU A 80 2.51 10.67 9.34
CA GLU A 80 3.65 11.51 8.96
C GLU A 80 4.92 10.65 8.92
N PHE A 81 5.44 10.45 7.72
CA PHE A 81 6.71 9.74 7.53
C PHE A 81 7.87 10.75 7.57
N PRO A 82 8.90 10.53 8.41
CA PRO A 82 10.05 11.41 8.47
C PRO A 82 10.82 11.39 7.15
N GLU A 83 11.47 12.51 6.82
CA GLU A 83 12.38 12.58 5.67
C GLU A 83 13.59 11.64 5.84
N PRO A 84 13.99 10.91 4.79
CA PRO A 84 15.22 10.11 4.81
C PRO A 84 16.44 10.98 5.13
N VAL A 85 17.25 10.55 6.10
CA VAL A 85 18.47 11.26 6.51
C VAL A 85 19.73 10.78 5.78
N ILE A 86 19.61 9.72 4.97
CA ILE A 86 20.69 9.12 4.19
C ILE A 86 20.19 8.95 2.76
N SER A 87 21.05 9.22 1.79
CA SER A 87 20.78 8.99 0.37
C SER A 87 21.94 8.25 -0.29
N VAL A 88 21.64 7.36 -1.22
CA VAL A 88 22.65 6.60 -1.99
C VAL A 88 22.40 6.75 -3.49
N ALA A 89 23.45 7.07 -4.24
CA ALA A 89 23.41 7.07 -5.70
C ALA A 89 23.53 5.65 -6.24
N ILE A 90 22.62 5.27 -7.13
CA ILE A 90 22.61 3.99 -7.83
C ILE A 90 22.58 4.21 -9.35
N GLU A 91 23.28 3.33 -10.06
CA GLU A 91 23.38 3.38 -11.51
C GLU A 91 23.22 1.98 -12.13
N PRO A 92 22.37 1.83 -13.18
CA PRO A 92 22.20 0.55 -13.83
C PRO A 92 23.41 0.25 -14.71
N LYS A 93 23.98 -0.96 -14.58
CA LYS A 93 25.12 -1.40 -15.41
C LYS A 93 24.80 -1.50 -16.91
N THR A 94 23.51 -1.57 -17.27
CA THR A 94 23.06 -1.74 -18.66
C THR A 94 21.83 -0.89 -18.92
N LYS A 95 21.61 -0.46 -20.17
CA LYS A 95 20.40 0.27 -20.57
C LYS A 95 19.12 -0.51 -20.27
N ALA A 96 19.10 -1.81 -20.53
CA ALA A 96 17.97 -2.68 -20.17
C ALA A 96 17.75 -2.78 -18.64
N GLY A 97 18.82 -2.59 -17.85
CA GLY A 97 18.75 -2.52 -16.39
C GLY A 97 18.07 -1.24 -15.90
N GLN A 98 18.16 -0.14 -16.63
CA GLN A 98 17.56 1.15 -16.25
C GLN A 98 16.03 1.07 -16.14
N GLU A 99 15.38 0.49 -17.15
CA GLU A 99 13.92 0.29 -17.14
C GLU A 99 13.46 -0.64 -16.01
N LYS A 100 14.19 -1.76 -15.82
CA LYS A 100 13.89 -2.71 -14.74
C LYS A 100 14.09 -2.10 -13.36
N MET A 101 15.12 -1.29 -13.19
CA MET A 101 15.40 -0.57 -11.96
C MET A 101 14.28 0.41 -11.64
N GLY A 102 13.85 1.24 -12.60
CA GLY A 102 12.74 2.17 -12.40
C GLY A 102 11.45 1.48 -11.97
N LEU A 103 11.10 0.35 -12.61
CA LEU A 103 9.93 -0.45 -12.24
C LEU A 103 10.04 -1.07 -10.83
N ALA A 104 11.25 -1.50 -10.42
CA ALA A 104 11.48 -2.07 -9.11
C ALA A 104 11.39 -0.99 -8.00
N LEU A 105 12.00 0.17 -8.23
CA LEU A 105 11.97 1.30 -7.30
C LEU A 105 10.55 1.84 -7.09
N ALA A 106 9.75 1.93 -8.15
CA ALA A 106 8.35 2.33 -8.04
C ALA A 106 7.54 1.37 -7.16
N LYS A 107 7.77 0.05 -7.28
CA LYS A 107 7.12 -0.95 -6.42
C LYS A 107 7.56 -0.85 -4.96
N LEU A 108 8.84 -0.57 -4.71
CA LEU A 108 9.37 -0.34 -3.36
C LEU A 108 8.72 0.89 -2.73
N ALA A 109 8.67 2.02 -3.45
CA ALA A 109 8.03 3.25 -2.97
C ALA A 109 6.52 3.08 -2.70
N GLU A 110 5.83 2.17 -3.41
CA GLU A 110 4.43 1.85 -3.13
C GLU A 110 4.20 1.07 -1.82
N GLU A 111 5.19 0.29 -1.38
CA GLU A 111 5.13 -0.54 -0.18
C GLU A 111 5.64 0.23 1.05
N ASP A 112 6.72 1.00 0.87
CA ASP A 112 7.36 1.80 1.91
C ASP A 112 7.28 3.30 1.58
N PRO A 113 6.38 4.05 2.23
CA PRO A 113 6.24 5.50 2.02
C PRO A 113 7.42 6.33 2.57
N THR A 114 8.32 5.73 3.36
CA THR A 114 9.59 6.38 3.75
C THR A 114 10.64 6.29 2.64
N PHE A 115 10.47 5.38 1.68
CA PHE A 115 11.40 5.21 0.56
C PHE A 115 11.14 6.26 -0.51
N LYS A 116 12.09 7.19 -0.69
CA LYS A 116 12.02 8.24 -1.70
C LYS A 116 13.08 8.02 -2.76
N THR A 117 12.70 8.17 -4.02
CA THR A 117 13.64 8.08 -5.13
C THR A 117 13.42 9.21 -6.12
N HIS A 118 14.51 9.73 -6.67
CA HIS A 118 14.48 10.75 -7.72
C HIS A 118 15.71 10.62 -8.62
N THR A 119 15.65 11.24 -9.80
CA THR A 119 16.81 11.35 -10.69
C THR A 119 17.44 12.73 -10.53
N ASP A 120 18.73 12.75 -10.21
CA ASP A 120 19.52 13.97 -10.18
C ASP A 120 19.78 14.42 -11.63
N GLN A 121 19.41 15.66 -11.95
CA GLN A 121 19.53 16.21 -13.30
C GLN A 121 20.96 16.65 -13.65
N GLU A 122 21.81 16.93 -12.65
CA GLU A 122 23.20 17.34 -12.88
C GLU A 122 24.10 16.13 -13.15
N THR A 123 23.92 15.05 -12.38
CA THR A 123 24.74 13.84 -12.49
C THR A 123 24.12 12.77 -13.38
N GLY A 124 22.80 12.83 -13.62
CA GLY A 124 22.04 11.80 -14.33
C GLY A 124 21.83 10.52 -13.51
N GLN A 125 22.23 10.50 -12.23
CA GLN A 125 22.16 9.34 -11.36
C GLN A 125 20.79 9.23 -10.68
N THR A 126 20.39 8.00 -10.35
CA THR A 126 19.18 7.77 -9.53
C THR A 126 19.57 7.75 -8.07
N ILE A 127 18.91 8.58 -7.27
CA ILE A 127 19.11 8.68 -5.82
C ILE A 127 17.96 7.94 -5.12
N ILE A 128 18.30 7.16 -4.09
CA ILE A 128 17.37 6.49 -3.17
C ILE A 128 17.70 6.85 -1.73
#